data_AF-A0A3D4P0K4-F1
#
_entry.id   AF-A0A3D4P0K4-F1
#
_cell.length_a   1.000
_cell.length_b   1.000
_cell.length_c   1.000
_cell.angle_alpha   90.00
_cell.angle_beta   90.00
_cell.angle_gamma   90.00
#
_symmetry.space_group_name_H-M   'P 1'
#
loop_
_entity.id
_entity.type
_entity.pdbx_description
1 polymer ?
#
loop_
_entity_poly.entity_id
_entity_poly.type
_entity_poly.pdbx_seq_one_letter_code
_entity_poly.pdbx_strand_id
1 'polypeptide(L)'
;GTIIFAIGASLKGMGASGLTIETEEARLKRVIEYCKQNKVFIVAVHVGGTALRGAPGSDNEKMIDAVAPFADYVIVTKESNKDARFSKIAQGKKVPLTEVDYALDLVGILKQVFQ
;
A
#
# COMPACT_ATOMS: atom_id res chain seq x y z
N GLY A 1 13.45 -3.81 11.91
CA GLY A 1 13.08 -4.55 10.69
C GLY A 1 11.94 -3.81 10.02
N THR A 2 11.82 -3.92 8.70
CA THR A 2 10.82 -3.16 7.93
C THR A 2 10.18 -4.06 6.89
N ILE A 3 8.86 -3.93 6.72
CA ILE A 3 8.12 -4.58 5.65
C ILE A 3 7.53 -3.50 4.74
N ILE A 4 7.73 -3.69 3.44
CA ILE A 4 7.18 -2.83 2.40
C ILE A 4 6.02 -3.58 1.76
N PHE A 5 4.83 -2.98 1.80
CA PHE A 5 3.65 -3.48 1.11
C PHE A 5 3.50 -2.73 -0.21
N ALA A 6 3.81 -3.38 -1.33
CA ALA A 6 3.40 -2.90 -2.65
C ALA A 6 1.92 -3.24 -2.85
N ILE A 7 1.06 -2.23 -2.78
CA ILE A 7 -0.39 -2.40 -2.73
C ILE A 7 -0.95 -2.54 -4.15
N GLY A 8 -1.76 -3.57 -4.35
CA GLY A 8 -2.51 -3.85 -5.57
C GLY A 8 -3.13 -5.25 -5.51
N ALA A 9 -4.06 -5.52 -6.42
CA ALA A 9 -4.75 -6.79 -6.57
C ALA A 9 -4.63 -7.29 -8.01
N SER A 10 -4.17 -8.53 -8.20
CA SER A 10 -4.07 -9.18 -9.51
C SER A 10 -5.18 -10.21 -9.69
N LEU A 11 -6.23 -9.84 -10.43
CA LEU A 11 -7.35 -10.73 -10.73
C LEU A 11 -6.90 -12.00 -11.48
N LYS A 12 -5.96 -11.85 -12.42
CA LYS A 12 -5.36 -12.99 -13.14
C LYS A 12 -4.57 -13.90 -12.21
N GLY A 13 -3.78 -13.32 -11.30
CA GLY A 13 -2.99 -14.07 -10.33
C GLY A 13 -3.89 -14.85 -9.35
N MET A 14 -4.90 -14.18 -8.80
CA MET A 14 -5.87 -14.79 -7.88
C MET A 14 -6.65 -15.93 -8.54
N GLY A 15 -7.08 -15.75 -9.79
CA GLY A 15 -7.75 -16.81 -10.55
C GLY A 15 -6.87 -18.05 -10.76
N ALA A 16 -5.57 -17.87 -10.97
CA ALA A 16 -4.62 -18.98 -11.14
C ALA A 16 -4.29 -19.69 -9.81
N SER A 17 -4.27 -18.97 -8.70
CA SER A 17 -3.94 -19.53 -7.38
C SER A 17 -5.17 -20.05 -6.62
N GLY A 18 -6.39 -19.76 -7.07
CA GLY A 18 -7.62 -20.04 -6.33
C GLY A 18 -7.78 -19.18 -5.08
N LEU A 19 -7.09 -18.04 -5.00
CA LEU A 19 -7.21 -17.10 -3.87
C LEU A 19 -8.38 -16.17 -4.11
N THR A 20 -9.07 -15.79 -3.03
CA THR A 20 -10.10 -14.76 -3.06
C THR A 20 -9.59 -13.51 -2.38
N ILE A 21 -10.34 -12.42 -2.53
CA ILE A 21 -10.01 -11.16 -1.86
C ILE A 21 -10.12 -11.29 -0.34
N GLU A 22 -11.12 -12.02 0.13
CA GLU A 22 -11.34 -12.25 1.56
C GLU A 22 -10.18 -13.05 2.18
N THR A 23 -9.66 -14.06 1.47
CA THR A 23 -8.53 -14.83 1.96
C THR A 23 -7.24 -14.01 1.96
N GLU A 24 -7.06 -13.14 0.97
CA GLU A 24 -5.93 -12.24 0.91
C GLU A 24 -5.99 -11.13 1.98
N GLU A 25 -7.16 -10.55 2.23
CA GLU A 25 -7.37 -9.61 3.33
C GLU A 25 -7.05 -10.25 4.69
N ALA A 26 -7.47 -11.50 4.91
CA ALA A 26 -7.15 -12.24 6.13
C ALA A 26 -5.64 -12.50 6.27
N ARG A 27 -4.93 -12.72 5.16
CA ARG A 27 -3.48 -12.84 5.14
C ARG A 27 -2.81 -11.51 5.50
N LEU A 28 -3.23 -10.40 4.88
CA LEU A 28 -2.71 -9.07 5.16
C LEU A 28 -2.89 -8.68 6.63
N LYS A 29 -4.09 -8.92 7.20
CA LYS A 29 -4.36 -8.68 8.62
C LYS A 29 -3.39 -9.42 9.54
N ARG A 30 -3.09 -10.70 9.25
CA ARG A 30 -2.12 -11.49 10.03
C ARG A 30 -0.70 -10.92 9.96
N VAL A 31 -0.25 -10.49 8.77
CA VAL A 31 1.08 -9.90 8.61
C VAL A 31 1.18 -8.56 9.32
N ILE A 32 0.15 -7.71 9.21
CA ILE A 32 0.10 -6.41 9.89
C ILE A 32 0.08 -6.59 11.41
N GLU A 33 -0.68 -7.55 11.92
CA GLU A 33 -0.72 -7.85 13.35
C GLU A 33 0.65 -8.31 13.86
N TYR A 34 1.31 -9.21 13.11
CA TYR A 34 2.69 -9.59 13.41
C TYR A 34 3.63 -8.38 13.45
N CYS A 35 3.51 -7.47 12.47
CA CYS A 35 4.36 -6.27 12.43
C CYS A 35 4.16 -5.40 13.66
N LYS A 36 2.90 -5.14 14.05
CA LYS A 36 2.56 -4.35 15.25
C LYS A 36 3.12 -4.97 16.52
N GLN A 37 2.90 -6.27 16.72
CA GLN A 37 3.37 -7.00 17.89
C GLN A 37 4.89 -6.98 18.03
N ASN A 38 5.60 -7.02 16.89
CA ASN A 38 7.05 -7.09 16.84
C ASN A 38 7.71 -5.74 16.56
N LYS A 39 6.94 -4.63 16.58
CA LYS A 39 7.43 -3.27 16.31
C LYS A 39 8.20 -3.18 14.98
N VAL A 40 7.73 -3.91 13.96
CA VAL A 40 8.26 -3.86 12.59
C VAL A 40 7.64 -2.65 11.90
N PHE A 41 8.49 -1.83 11.29
CA PHE A 41 8.05 -0.64 10.57
C PHE A 41 7.33 -1.03 9.27
N ILE A 42 6.18 -0.43 8.99
CA ILE A 42 5.34 -0.73 7.83
C ILE A 42 5.39 0.44 6.84
N VAL A 43 5.84 0.16 5.61
CA VAL A 43 5.78 1.12 4.51
C VAL A 43 4.74 0.68 3.49
N ALA A 44 3.70 1.49 3.29
CA ALA A 44 2.72 1.29 2.23
C ALA A 44 3.19 1.98 0.95
N VAL A 45 3.25 1.24 -0.15
CA VAL A 45 3.69 1.74 -1.46
C VAL A 45 2.61 1.48 -2.49
N HIS A 46 2.16 2.53 -3.18
CA HIS A 46 1.33 2.38 -4.37
C HIS A 46 1.79 3.33 -5.48
N VAL A 47 2.50 2.77 -6.46
CA VAL A 47 3.14 3.54 -7.55
C VAL A 47 2.57 3.21 -8.93
N GLY A 48 1.42 2.53 -8.97
CA GLY A 48 0.81 2.08 -10.22
C GLY A 48 -0.14 3.07 -10.91
N GLY A 49 -0.25 4.30 -10.40
CA GLY A 49 -1.18 5.32 -10.90
C GLY A 49 -2.66 4.97 -10.69
N THR A 50 -3.56 5.77 -11.25
CA THR A 50 -5.01 5.52 -11.21
C THR A 50 -5.41 4.21 -11.89
N ALA A 51 -4.70 3.83 -12.95
CA ALA A 51 -4.98 2.62 -13.73
C ALA A 51 -4.86 1.33 -12.90
N LEU A 52 -3.82 1.22 -12.07
CA LEU A 52 -3.61 0.04 -11.21
C LEU A 52 -4.32 0.15 -9.85
N ARG A 53 -4.74 1.35 -9.46
CA ARG A 53 -5.66 1.55 -8.32
C ARG A 53 -7.09 1.11 -8.64
N GLY A 54 -7.49 1.19 -9.91
CA GLY A 54 -8.81 0.74 -10.37
C GLY A 54 -9.95 1.67 -9.96
N ALA A 55 -11.18 1.23 -10.22
CA ALA A 55 -12.39 1.98 -9.89
C ALA A 55 -12.64 2.01 -8.37
N PRO A 56 -13.35 3.03 -7.85
CA PRO A 56 -13.80 3.05 -6.46
C PRO A 56 -14.55 1.77 -6.06
N GLY A 57 -14.18 1.19 -4.92
CA GLY A 57 -14.76 -0.06 -4.43
C GLY A 57 -14.25 -1.33 -5.12
N SER A 58 -13.33 -1.21 -6.08
CA SER A 58 -12.66 -2.36 -6.68
C SER A 58 -11.78 -3.10 -5.67
N ASP A 59 -11.36 -4.30 -6.05
CA ASP A 59 -10.51 -5.13 -5.22
C ASP A 59 -9.14 -4.50 -4.92
N ASN A 60 -8.62 -3.67 -5.83
CA ASN A 60 -7.42 -2.86 -5.58
C ASN A 60 -7.65 -1.84 -4.45
N GLU A 61 -8.81 -1.18 -4.43
CA GLU A 61 -9.19 -0.25 -3.35
C GLU A 61 -9.33 -0.96 -2.01
N LYS A 62 -9.87 -2.19 -2.01
CA LYS A 62 -9.95 -3.01 -0.79
C LYS A 62 -8.57 -3.33 -0.22
N MET A 63 -7.58 -3.61 -1.08
CA MET A 63 -6.19 -3.81 -0.61
C MET A 63 -5.58 -2.53 -0.01
N ILE A 64 -5.94 -1.36 -0.52
CA ILE A 64 -5.54 -0.08 0.08
C ILE A 64 -6.14 0.05 1.48
N ASP A 65 -7.42 -0.25 1.65
CA ASP A 65 -8.12 -0.20 2.94
C ASP A 65 -7.58 -1.22 3.95
N ALA A 66 -7.13 -2.38 3.47
CA ALA A 66 -6.54 -3.42 4.30
C ALA A 66 -5.16 -3.05 4.84
N VAL A 67 -4.38 -2.22 4.13
CA VAL A 67 -2.97 -1.96 4.43
C VAL A 67 -2.69 -0.52 4.86
N ALA A 68 -3.04 0.46 4.03
CA ALA A 68 -2.60 1.84 4.18
C ALA A 68 -2.97 2.48 5.54
N PRO A 69 -4.15 2.19 6.16
CA PRO A 69 -4.48 2.71 7.49
C PRO A 69 -3.59 2.21 8.63
N PHE A 70 -2.73 1.23 8.38
CA PHE A 70 -1.83 0.64 9.37
C PHE A 70 -0.35 0.88 9.06
N ALA A 71 -0.04 1.60 7.99
CA ALA A 71 1.33 1.93 7.63
C ALA A 71 1.88 3.05 8.49
N ASP A 72 3.18 3.00 8.78
CA ASP A 72 3.93 4.06 9.47
C ASP A 72 4.46 5.11 8.47
N TYR A 73 4.56 4.74 7.20
CA TYR A 73 4.98 5.62 6.10
C TYR A 73 4.25 5.25 4.81
N VAL A 74 3.83 6.24 4.03
CA VAL A 74 3.12 6.03 2.77
C VAL A 74 3.90 6.65 1.61
N ILE A 75 4.15 5.87 0.55
CA ILE A 75 4.79 6.35 -0.69
C ILE A 75 3.86 6.07 -1.85
N VAL A 76 3.51 7.11 -2.60
CA VAL A 76 2.60 6.99 -3.73
C VAL A 76 3.07 7.82 -4.91
N THR A 77 2.68 7.43 -6.11
CA THR A 77 2.76 8.39 -7.23
C THR A 77 1.66 9.43 -7.10
N LYS A 78 1.89 10.66 -7.60
CA LYS A 78 0.85 11.70 -7.68
C LYS A 78 -0.40 11.18 -8.40
N GLU A 79 -0.22 10.38 -9.45
CA GLU A 79 -1.34 9.74 -10.15
C GLU A 79 -2.10 8.74 -9.27
N SER A 80 -1.43 7.97 -8.42
CA SER A 80 -2.12 7.09 -7.48
C SER A 80 -2.94 7.86 -6.45
N ASN A 81 -2.51 9.07 -6.09
CA ASN A 81 -3.14 9.92 -5.09
C ASN A 81 -3.94 11.09 -5.68
N LYS A 82 -4.35 11.01 -6.95
CA LYS A 82 -5.01 12.11 -7.68
C LYS A 82 -6.27 12.66 -7.00
N ASP A 83 -6.98 11.84 -6.23
CA ASP A 83 -8.19 12.20 -5.47
C ASP A 83 -7.91 12.45 -3.97
N ALA A 84 -6.63 12.61 -3.62
CA ALA A 84 -6.11 12.76 -2.26
C ALA A 84 -6.49 11.62 -1.30
N ARG A 85 -6.86 10.43 -1.80
CA ARG A 85 -7.24 9.29 -0.95
C ARG A 85 -6.14 8.91 0.03
N PHE A 86 -4.91 8.74 -0.45
CA PHE A 86 -3.78 8.40 0.42
C PHE A 86 -3.43 9.55 1.36
N SER A 87 -3.55 10.81 0.92
CA SER A 87 -3.39 11.97 1.82
C SER A 87 -4.38 11.92 2.98
N LYS A 88 -5.66 11.62 2.71
CA LYS A 88 -6.70 11.51 3.75
C LYS A 88 -6.40 10.38 4.73
N ILE A 89 -5.98 9.22 4.23
CA ILE A 89 -5.59 8.07 5.06
C ILE A 89 -4.39 8.45 5.95
N ALA A 90 -3.35 9.00 5.35
CA ALA A 90 -2.13 9.38 6.05
C ALA A 90 -2.39 10.46 7.12
N GLN A 91 -3.17 11.49 6.78
CA GLN A 91 -3.58 12.53 7.73
C GLN A 91 -4.41 11.97 8.89
N GLY A 92 -5.36 11.09 8.61
CA GLY A 92 -6.19 10.44 9.64
C GLY A 92 -5.38 9.59 10.62
N LYS A 93 -4.21 9.11 10.20
CA LYS A 93 -3.26 8.33 11.03
C LYS A 93 -2.07 9.14 11.53
N LYS A 94 -1.94 10.40 11.11
CA LYS A 94 -0.79 11.28 11.37
C LYS A 94 0.54 10.65 10.95
N VAL A 95 0.52 9.95 9.82
CA VAL A 95 1.72 9.32 9.27
C VAL A 95 2.24 10.13 8.08
N PRO A 96 3.56 10.21 7.91
CA PRO A 96 4.16 10.85 6.74
C PRO A 96 3.74 10.18 5.43
N LEU A 97 3.53 11.02 4.41
CA LEU A 97 3.23 10.62 3.05
C LEU A 97 4.18 11.34 2.08
N THR A 98 4.76 10.58 1.16
CA THR A 98 5.59 11.11 0.08
C THR A 98 4.94 10.81 -1.27
N GLU A 99 4.80 11.85 -2.07
CA GLU A 99 4.34 11.75 -3.44
C GLU A 99 5.51 11.86 -4.42
N VAL A 100 5.59 10.91 -5.34
CA VAL A 100 6.55 10.92 -6.45
C VAL A 100 5.88 11.13 -7.78
N ASP A 101 6.63 11.63 -8.76
CA ASP A 101 6.14 11.74 -10.13
C ASP A 101 6.12 10.37 -10.82
N TYR A 102 7.18 9.57 -10.64
CA TYR A 102 7.33 8.28 -11.31
C TYR A 102 7.68 7.15 -10.35
N ALA A 103 7.29 5.92 -10.72
CA ALA A 103 7.59 4.73 -9.93
C ALA A 103 9.10 4.50 -9.74
N LEU A 104 9.94 4.91 -10.69
CA LEU A 104 11.40 4.79 -10.59
C LEU A 104 12.01 5.68 -9.49
N ASP A 105 11.34 6.77 -9.14
CA ASP A 105 11.79 7.69 -8.07
C ASP A 105 11.72 7.02 -6.70
N LEU A 106 10.91 5.96 -6.56
CA LEU A 106 10.86 5.13 -5.35
C LEU A 106 12.24 4.58 -4.97
N VAL A 107 13.09 4.22 -5.95
CA VAL A 107 14.43 3.68 -5.68
C VAL A 107 15.29 4.71 -4.93
N GLY A 108 15.19 5.98 -5.30
CA GLY A 108 15.89 7.07 -4.63
C GLY A 108 15.40 7.26 -3.20
N ILE A 109 14.09 7.22 -2.99
CA ILE A 109 13.49 7.34 -1.65
C ILE A 109 13.87 6.18 -0.75
N LEU A 110 13.77 4.94 -1.24
CA LEU A 110 14.13 3.77 -0.44
C LEU A 110 15.60 3.82 -0.02
N LYS A 111 16.51 4.30 -0.88
CA LYS A 111 17.90 4.53 -0.48
C LYS A 111 18.03 5.54 0.67
N GLN A 112 17.24 6.61 0.69
CA GLN A 112 17.27 7.60 1.79
C GLN A 112 16.66 7.07 3.08
N VAL A 113 15.60 6.25 2.98
CA VAL A 113 14.89 5.70 4.14
C VAL A 113 15.68 4.58 4.83
N PHE A 114 16.50 3.84 4.09
CA PHE A 114 17.26 2.67 4.59
C PHE A 114 18.78 2.87 4.63
N GLN A 115 19.27 4.09 4.41
CA GLN A 115 20.68 4.44 4.60
C GLN A 115 21.05 4.59 6.07
#